data_AF-A0A4Q3SVQ9-F1
#
_entry.id   AF-A0A4Q3SVQ9-F1
#
_cell.length_a   1.000
_cell.length_b   1.000
_cell.length_c   1.000
_cell.angle_alpha   90.00
_cell.angle_beta   90.00
_cell.angle_gamma   90.00
#
_symmetry.space_group_name_H-M   'P 1'
#
loop_
_entity.id
_entity.type
_entity.pdbx_description
1 polymer ?
#
loop_
_entity_poly.entity_id
_entity_poly.type
_entity_poly.pdbx_seq_one_letter_code
_entity_poly.pdbx_strand_id
1 'polypeptide(L)'
;MKTRLDLIAFFDAHAIDHTTIDHPAVFRVGEGEDIKQGIPGAHTKNLFLKDAKGRLWLISAKDDTQIDLKRLHTVIGSARLSFGSAELMEQALGVTPGSVTAFAMIN
;
A
#
# COMPACT_ATOMS: atom_id res chain seq x y z
N MET A 1 6.35 -10.91 11.31
CA MET A 1 5.71 -10.61 10.02
C MET A 1 4.64 -11.63 9.76
N LYS A 2 3.43 -11.17 9.43
CA LYS A 2 2.28 -11.98 9.08
C LYS A 2 2.39 -12.43 7.63
N THR A 3 2.00 -13.66 7.39
CA THR A 3 1.90 -14.27 6.07
C THR A 3 0.57 -13.92 5.40
N ARG A 4 0.41 -14.25 4.11
CA ARG A 4 -0.89 -14.16 3.44
C ARG A 4 -1.98 -15.00 4.12
N LEU A 5 -1.63 -16.18 4.66
CA LEU A 5 -2.59 -17.03 5.36
C LEU A 5 -3.05 -16.38 6.68
N ASP A 6 -2.14 -15.72 7.40
CA ASP A 6 -2.50 -14.95 8.59
C ASP A 6 -3.46 -13.79 8.25
N LEU A 7 -3.23 -13.09 7.13
CA LEU A 7 -4.11 -12.01 6.67
C LEU A 7 -5.50 -12.52 6.30
N ILE A 8 -5.58 -13.62 5.55
CA ILE A 8 -6.86 -14.26 5.18
C ILE A 8 -7.61 -14.69 6.45
N ALA A 9 -6.93 -15.35 7.39
CA ALA A 9 -7.54 -15.74 8.66
C ALA A 9 -8.03 -14.53 9.48
N PHE A 10 -7.32 -13.41 9.44
CA PHE A 10 -7.75 -12.17 10.07
C PHE A 10 -9.01 -11.61 9.42
N PHE A 11 -9.11 -11.62 8.08
CA PHE A 11 -10.32 -11.23 7.37
C PHE A 11 -11.51 -12.12 7.72
N ASP A 12 -11.32 -13.45 7.70
CA ASP A 12 -12.37 -14.41 8.04
C ASP A 12 -12.87 -14.20 9.48
N ALA A 13 -11.95 -13.98 10.44
CA ALA A 13 -12.30 -13.72 11.85
C ALA A 13 -13.08 -12.42 12.07
N HIS A 14 -12.96 -11.45 11.17
CA HIS A 14 -13.67 -10.16 11.24
C HIS A 14 -14.82 -10.06 10.23
N ALA A 15 -15.16 -11.15 9.54
CA ALA A 15 -16.18 -11.18 8.48
C ALA A 15 -15.94 -10.13 7.38
N ILE A 16 -14.68 -9.97 6.98
CA ILE A 16 -14.29 -9.12 5.84
C ILE A 16 -14.24 -10.02 4.61
N ASP A 17 -15.19 -9.82 3.68
CA ASP A 17 -15.22 -10.58 2.43
C ASP A 17 -13.98 -10.28 1.58
N HIS A 18 -13.39 -11.31 0.99
CA HIS A 18 -12.23 -11.19 0.12
C HIS A 18 -12.30 -12.16 -1.06
N THR A 19 -11.66 -11.78 -2.15
CA THR A 19 -11.41 -12.64 -3.31
C THR A 19 -10.02 -12.29 -3.81
N THR A 20 -9.18 -13.31 -4.02
CA THR A 20 -7.80 -13.10 -4.49
C THR A 20 -7.64 -13.70 -5.87
N ILE A 21 -7.03 -12.94 -6.78
CA ILE A 21 -6.60 -13.42 -8.09
C ILE A 21 -5.07 -13.42 -8.10
N ASP A 22 -4.49 -14.62 -8.20
CA ASP A 22 -3.05 -14.79 -8.32
C ASP A 22 -2.60 -14.53 -9.75
N HIS A 23 -1.57 -13.68 -9.90
CA HIS A 23 -1.03 -13.32 -11.19
C HIS A 23 0.49 -13.07 -11.09
N PRO A 24 1.24 -13.15 -12.20
CA PRO A 24 2.65 -12.75 -12.23
C PRO A 24 2.82 -11.29 -11.85
N ALA A 25 3.97 -10.95 -11.25
CA ALA A 25 4.27 -9.56 -10.91
C ALA A 25 4.40 -8.70 -12.18
N VAL A 26 3.80 -7.50 -12.13
CA VAL A 26 3.73 -6.55 -13.24
C VAL A 26 4.70 -5.40 -12.95
N PHE A 27 5.71 -5.22 -13.80
CA PHE A 27 6.74 -4.20 -13.60
C PHE A 27 6.80 -3.14 -14.70
N ARG A 28 6.20 -3.40 -15.88
CA ARG A 28 6.24 -2.47 -17.02
C ARG A 28 4.90 -1.78 -17.21
N VAL A 29 4.98 -0.51 -17.62
CA VAL A 29 3.81 0.26 -18.06
C VAL A 29 3.26 -0.40 -19.33
N GLY A 30 1.99 -0.79 -19.32
CA GLY A 30 1.31 -1.49 -20.42
C GLY A 30 1.24 -3.01 -20.24
N GLU A 31 2.07 -3.60 -19.38
CA GLU A 31 1.87 -4.97 -18.90
C GLU A 31 0.86 -4.93 -17.74
N GLY A 32 -0.02 -5.91 -17.63
CA GLY A 32 -0.97 -6.04 -16.51
C GLY A 32 -2.25 -5.19 -16.59
N GLU A 33 -2.47 -4.44 -17.66
CA GLU A 33 -3.78 -3.79 -17.89
C GLU A 33 -4.90 -4.84 -18.01
N ASP A 34 -4.62 -5.97 -18.66
CA ASP A 34 -5.55 -7.10 -18.76
C ASP A 34 -5.89 -7.69 -17.39
N ILE A 35 -4.90 -7.74 -16.48
CA ILE A 35 -5.12 -8.20 -15.10
C ILE A 35 -6.05 -7.21 -14.39
N LYS A 36 -5.79 -5.91 -14.52
CA LYS A 36 -6.65 -4.87 -13.93
C LYS A 36 -8.07 -4.90 -14.48
N GLN A 37 -8.24 -5.10 -15.79
CA GLN A 37 -9.55 -5.23 -16.44
C GLN A 37 -10.33 -6.46 -15.95
N GLY A 38 -9.63 -7.54 -15.58
CA GLY A 38 -10.23 -8.74 -15.01
C GLY A 38 -10.67 -8.62 -13.54
N ILE A 39 -10.24 -7.57 -12.83
CA ILE A 39 -10.55 -7.34 -11.41
C ILE A 39 -11.43 -6.10 -11.29
N PRO A 40 -12.75 -6.26 -11.05
CA PRO A 40 -13.65 -5.11 -10.94
C PRO A 40 -13.33 -4.28 -9.69
N GLY A 41 -13.66 -2.99 -9.74
CA GLY A 41 -13.47 -2.06 -8.63
C GLY A 41 -12.23 -1.19 -8.76
N ALA A 42 -11.87 -0.52 -7.66
CA ALA A 42 -10.77 0.44 -7.65
C ALA A 42 -9.43 -0.27 -7.37
N HIS A 43 -8.49 -0.12 -8.30
CA HIS A 43 -7.09 -0.47 -8.07
C HIS A 43 -6.41 0.60 -7.23
N THR A 44 -5.51 0.20 -6.34
CA THR A 44 -4.88 1.13 -5.39
C THR A 44 -3.38 1.22 -5.59
N LYS A 45 -2.82 2.36 -5.17
CA LYS A 45 -1.39 2.53 -4.91
C LYS A 45 -1.19 2.92 -3.45
N ASN A 46 -0.04 2.53 -2.91
CA ASN A 46 0.29 2.75 -1.52
C ASN A 46 1.64 3.44 -1.41
N LEU A 47 1.69 4.57 -0.69
CA LEU A 47 2.89 5.37 -0.50
C LEU A 47 3.31 5.25 0.96
N PHE A 48 4.48 4.68 1.19
CA PHE A 48 5.10 4.65 2.52
C PHE A 48 6.01 5.87 2.68
N LEU A 49 5.65 6.74 3.62
CA LEU A 49 6.29 8.03 3.83
C LEU A 49 6.75 8.19 5.28
N LYS A 50 7.73 9.05 5.47
CA LYS A 50 8.20 9.54 6.76
C LYS A 50 8.18 11.06 6.71
N ASP A 51 7.66 11.69 7.75
CA ASP A 51 7.73 13.14 7.87
C ASP A 51 9.05 13.60 8.51
N ALA A 52 9.37 14.90 8.38
CA ALA A 52 10.60 15.47 8.91
C ALA A 52 10.73 15.39 10.45
N LYS A 53 9.65 15.06 11.17
CA LYS A 53 9.65 14.80 12.62
C LYS A 53 9.80 13.32 12.96
N GLY A 54 9.89 12.47 11.94
CA GLY A 54 10.09 11.03 12.07
C GLY A 54 8.83 10.20 12.14
N ARG A 55 7.63 10.79 12.06
CA ARG A 55 6.37 10.03 12.04
C ARG A 55 6.23 9.32 10.70
N LEU A 56 5.79 8.06 10.76
CA LEU A 56 5.49 7.25 9.58
C LEU A 56 4.05 7.46 9.11
N TRP A 57 3.87 7.40 7.80
CA TRP A 57 2.60 7.58 7.13
C TRP A 57 2.47 6.53 6.03
N LEU A 58 1.30 5.89 5.95
CA LEU A 58 0.91 5.06 4.83
C LEU A 58 -0.30 5.72 4.17
N ILE A 59 -0.17 6.06 2.89
CA ILE A 59 -1.27 6.63 2.11
C ILE A 59 -1.72 5.61 1.09
N SER A 60 -2.96 5.17 1.21
CA SER A 60 -3.65 4.35 0.21
C SER A 60 -4.58 5.23 -0.60
N ALA A 61 -4.45 5.19 -1.91
CA ALA A 61 -5.28 5.95 -2.84
C ALA A 61 -5.59 5.11 -4.08
N LYS A 62 -6.63 5.49 -4.84
CA LYS A 62 -6.85 4.95 -6.17
C LYS A 62 -5.61 5.20 -7.05
N ASP A 63 -5.31 4.27 -7.95
CA ASP A 63 -4.10 4.28 -8.76
C ASP A 63 -3.91 5.56 -9.60
N ASP A 64 -5.00 6.14 -10.11
CA ASP A 64 -5.01 7.39 -10.87
C ASP A 64 -5.07 8.68 -10.03
N THR A 65 -5.27 8.61 -8.71
CA THR A 65 -5.32 9.80 -7.85
C THR A 65 -3.97 10.52 -7.81
N GLN A 66 -3.93 11.79 -8.20
CA GLN A 66 -2.73 12.62 -8.05
C GLN A 66 -2.56 13.07 -6.60
N ILE A 67 -1.37 12.87 -6.03
CA ILE A 67 -1.05 13.25 -4.65
C ILE A 67 0.11 14.25 -4.68
N ASP A 68 -0.18 15.50 -4.32
CA ASP A 68 0.86 16.53 -4.18
C ASP A 68 1.56 16.41 -2.81
N LEU A 69 2.60 15.59 -2.76
CA LEU A 69 3.41 15.38 -1.55
C LEU A 69 4.04 16.67 -1.00
N LYS A 70 4.27 17.68 -1.85
CA LYS A 70 4.85 18.96 -1.42
C LYS A 70 3.86 19.75 -0.57
N ARG A 71 2.55 19.61 -0.82
CA ARG A 71 1.48 20.33 -0.10
C ARG A 71 0.73 19.48 0.91
N LEU A 72 0.73 18.16 0.76
CA LEU A 72 -0.10 17.27 1.57
C LEU A 72 0.10 17.43 3.10
N HIS A 73 1.32 17.77 3.52
CA HIS A 73 1.63 17.96 4.94
C HIS A 73 0.75 19.00 5.64
N THR A 74 0.30 20.05 4.93
CA THR A 74 -0.61 21.06 5.50
C THR A 74 -2.04 20.57 5.63
N VAL A 75 -2.44 19.57 4.84
CA VAL A 75 -3.78 18.97 4.84
C VAL A 75 -3.91 17.94 5.96
N ILE A 76 -2.92 17.06 6.10
CA ILE A 76 -2.96 15.94 7.06
C ILE A 76 -2.32 16.29 8.42
N GLY A 77 -1.85 17.53 8.59
CA GLY A 77 -1.23 18.00 9.82
C GLY A 77 0.12 17.34 10.13
N SER A 78 0.90 16.98 9.11
CA SER A 78 2.24 16.39 9.26
C SER A 78 3.35 17.43 9.11
N ALA A 79 4.59 17.05 9.44
CA ALA A 79 5.74 17.75 8.89
C ALA A 79 5.93 17.42 7.41
N ARG A 80 6.88 18.08 6.72
CA ARG A 80 7.19 17.78 5.31
C ARG A 80 7.45 16.29 5.11
N LEU A 81 6.87 15.73 4.06
CA LEU A 81 6.89 14.29 3.77
C LEU A 81 8.00 13.94 2.78
N SER A 82 8.62 12.79 2.99
CA SER A 82 9.53 12.11 2.06
C SER A 82 9.23 10.61 2.05
N PHE A 83 9.66 9.88 1.03
CA PHE A 83 9.55 8.42 1.04
C PHE A 83 10.35 7.80 2.19
N GLY A 84 9.75 6.81 2.85
CA GLY A 84 10.47 5.97 3.82
C GLY A 84 11.48 5.06 3.12
N SER A 85 12.53 4.65 3.83
CA SER A 85 13.50 3.69 3.28
C SER A 85 12.91 2.28 3.20
N ALA A 86 13.53 1.41 2.39
CA ALA A 86 13.11 0.02 2.26
C ALA A 86 13.24 -0.75 3.58
N GLU A 87 14.32 -0.52 4.33
CA GLU A 87 14.56 -1.16 5.62
C GLU A 87 13.49 -0.75 6.65
N LEU A 88 13.11 0.53 6.65
CA LEU A 88 12.10 1.03 7.56
C LEU A 88 10.69 0.52 7.19
N MET A 89 10.43 0.34 5.90
CA MET A 89 9.19 -0.27 5.41
C MET A 89 9.09 -1.72 5.84
N GLU A 90 10.15 -2.51 5.69
CA GLU A 90 10.17 -3.90 6.13
C GLU A 90 10.02 -4.00 7.65
N GLN A 91 10.68 -3.13 8.41
CA GLN A 91 10.55 -3.09 9.87
C GLN A 91 9.13 -2.71 10.34
N ALA A 92 8.51 -1.72 9.69
CA ALA A 92 7.23 -1.16 10.15
C ALA A 92 6.00 -1.89 9.57
N LEU A 93 6.08 -2.34 8.32
CA LEU A 93 4.96 -2.90 7.57
C LEU A 93 5.21 -4.34 7.13
N GLY A 94 6.43 -4.85 7.24
CA GLY A 94 6.72 -6.22 6.87
C GLY A 94 6.54 -6.53 5.39
N VAL A 95 6.77 -5.54 4.53
CA VAL A 95 6.70 -5.69 3.07
C VAL A 95 7.90 -5.01 2.43
N THR A 96 8.24 -5.44 1.22
CA THR A 96 9.36 -4.91 0.44
C THR A 96 8.88 -3.89 -0.60
N PRO A 97 9.79 -3.04 -1.14
CA PRO A 97 9.47 -2.15 -2.25
C PRO A 97 8.82 -2.91 -3.42
N GLY A 98 7.75 -2.34 -4.00
CA GLY A 98 6.93 -2.99 -5.02
C GLY A 98 5.76 -3.82 -4.46
N SER A 99 5.74 -4.12 -3.15
CA SER A 99 4.67 -4.89 -2.49
C SER A 99 3.92 -4.08 -1.41
N VAL A 100 4.00 -2.75 -1.47
CA VAL A 100 3.35 -1.87 -0.48
C VAL A 100 1.83 -1.97 -0.58
N THR A 101 1.17 -2.26 0.53
CA THR A 101 -0.30 -2.44 0.60
C THR A 101 -0.86 -1.94 1.92
N ALA A 102 -2.12 -1.46 1.91
CA ALA A 102 -2.88 -1.12 3.11
C ALA A 102 -2.97 -2.30 4.09
N PHE A 103 -3.04 -3.53 3.56
CA PHE A 103 -3.17 -4.75 4.37
C PHE A 103 -1.96 -5.04 5.25
N ALA A 104 -0.82 -4.41 4.95
CA ALA A 104 0.40 -4.54 5.74
C ALA A 104 0.26 -3.95 7.16
N MET A 105 -0.80 -3.17 7.42
CA MET A 105 -1.15 -2.65 8.74
C MET A 105 -1.48 -3.73 9.79
N ILE A 106 -1.63 -4.99 9.38
CA ILE A 106 -1.78 -6.13 10.29
C ILE A 106 -0.46 -6.51 11.01
N ASN A 107 0.69 -6.05 10.51
CA ASN A 107 2.00 -6.31 11.10
C ASN A 107 2.28 -5.42 12.32
#